data_AF-A0A832ZSG6-F1
#
_entry.id   AF-A0A832ZSG6-F1
#
_cell.length_a   1.000
_cell.length_b   1.000
_cell.length_c   1.000
_cell.angle_alpha   90.00
_cell.angle_beta   90.00
_cell.angle_gamma   90.00
#
_symmetry.space_group_name_H-M   'P 1'
#
loop_
_entity.id
_entity.type
_entity.pdbx_description
1 polymer ?
#
loop_
_entity_poly.entity_id
_entity_poly.type
_entity_poly.pdbx_seq_one_letter_code
_entity_poly.pdbx_strand_id
1 'polypeptide(L)'
;MPGPKGSKKLIAIPESLLNDLAIIAKRSGLTISELVTLILSFATRTLHGKDNISSIFTEAILLTDMHRLGGIVVPQRGLAQLVNSADPIMRDQFIKEVESLAASIAVSAKLRSMDNITAKDLIYLFAPSASIDEINEGNTGKIVITLAEQPGKGMLELLKAVSTRVLEAWGLKVEAVENYGSIVVLQYKRSS
;
A
#
# COMPACT_ATOMS: atom_id res chain seq x y z
N MET A 1 42.58 -16.72 6.21
CA MET A 1 43.08 -15.34 5.98
C MET A 1 41.89 -14.38 6.03
N PRO A 2 41.89 -13.39 6.92
CA PRO A 2 40.86 -12.35 6.94
C PRO A 2 41.04 -11.44 5.71
N GLY A 3 39.95 -11.17 5.00
CA GLY A 3 39.95 -10.34 3.78
C GLY A 3 40.43 -8.90 4.04
N PRO A 4 40.91 -8.19 3.00
CA PRO A 4 41.48 -6.86 3.15
C PRO A 4 40.44 -5.88 3.70
N LYS A 5 40.83 -5.09 4.71
CA LYS A 5 40.05 -4.01 5.29
C LYS A 5 39.58 -3.06 4.19
N GLY A 6 38.27 -2.80 4.17
CA GLY A 6 37.52 -2.25 3.04
C GLY A 6 38.15 -1.05 2.34
N SER A 7 38.35 -1.20 1.03
CA SER A 7 38.53 -0.06 0.12
C SER A 7 37.31 0.86 0.26
N LYS A 8 37.52 2.12 0.66
CA LYS A 8 36.48 3.16 0.58
C LYS A 8 36.11 3.33 -0.89
N LYS A 9 35.04 2.67 -1.35
CA LYS A 9 34.51 2.85 -2.70
C LYS A 9 33.84 4.21 -2.74
N LEU A 10 34.36 5.11 -3.59
CA LEU A 10 33.72 6.38 -3.89
C LEU A 10 32.52 6.08 -4.81
N ILE A 11 31.35 6.59 -4.44
CA ILE A 11 30.14 6.53 -5.27
C ILE A 11 30.01 7.88 -5.94
N ALA A 12 30.05 7.92 -7.27
CA ALA A 12 29.78 9.14 -8.01
C ALA A 12 28.28 9.47 -7.92
N ILE A 13 27.95 10.69 -7.48
CA ILE A 13 26.58 11.16 -7.31
C ILE A 13 26.40 12.40 -8.20
N PRO A 14 25.33 12.49 -9.01
CA PRO A 14 25.04 13.69 -9.80
C PRO A 14 24.94 14.94 -8.92
N GLU A 15 25.50 16.06 -9.37
CA GLU A 15 25.47 17.33 -8.62
C GLU A 15 24.05 17.81 -8.31
N SER A 16 23.10 17.59 -9.22
CA SER A 16 21.69 17.91 -9.00
C SER A 16 21.13 17.22 -7.75
N LEU A 17 21.42 15.92 -7.60
CA LEU A 17 20.99 15.12 -6.46
C LEU A 17 21.71 15.55 -5.17
N LEU A 18 22.99 15.91 -5.28
CA LEU A 18 23.78 16.46 -4.17
C LEU A 18 23.19 17.79 -3.65
N ASN A 19 22.75 18.66 -4.55
CA ASN A 19 22.10 19.93 -4.21
C ASN A 19 20.76 19.71 -3.50
N ASP A 20 19.94 18.79 -4.01
CA ASP A 20 18.66 18.43 -3.37
C ASP A 20 18.89 17.85 -1.96
N LEU A 21 19.85 16.95 -1.81
CA LEU A 21 20.23 16.39 -0.51
C LEU A 21 20.77 17.45 0.44
N ALA A 22 21.52 18.44 -0.05
CA ALA A 22 22.04 19.54 0.77
C ALA A 22 20.90 20.40 1.35
N ILE A 23 19.87 20.68 0.55
CA ILE A 23 18.68 21.42 1.00
C ILE A 23 17.94 20.63 2.09
N ILE A 24 17.74 19.32 1.88
CA ILE A 24 17.07 18.44 2.83
C ILE A 24 17.88 18.34 4.13
N ALA A 25 19.19 18.08 4.03
CA ALA A 25 20.08 17.95 5.18
C ALA A 25 20.07 19.22 6.05
N LYS A 26 20.14 20.40 5.41
CA LYS A 26 20.06 21.69 6.10
C LYS A 26 18.73 21.88 6.84
N ARG A 27 17.60 21.49 6.25
CA ARG A 27 16.28 21.58 6.90
C ARG A 27 16.16 20.64 8.10
N SER A 28 16.83 19.49 8.06
CA SER A 28 16.83 18.49 9.12
C SER A 28 17.95 18.69 10.16
N GLY A 29 18.80 19.71 10.01
CA GLY A 29 19.93 19.96 10.91
C GLY A 29 21.05 18.92 10.80
N LEU A 30 21.16 18.23 9.65
CA LEU A 30 22.14 17.19 9.38
C LEU A 30 23.17 17.66 8.34
N THR A 31 24.36 17.07 8.36
CA THR A 31 25.30 17.13 7.24
C THR A 31 24.86 16.19 6.10
N ILE A 32 25.33 16.46 4.88
CA ILE A 32 25.06 15.58 3.72
C ILE A 32 25.53 14.14 4.02
N SER A 33 26.69 13.99 4.66
CA SER A 33 27.25 12.68 5.01
C SER A 33 26.37 11.92 6.00
N GLU A 34 25.84 12.59 7.03
CA GLU A 34 24.94 11.98 8.01
C GLU A 34 23.62 11.57 7.37
N LEU A 35 23.02 12.45 6.54
CA LEU A 35 21.79 12.14 5.82
C LEU A 35 21.97 10.93 4.90
N VAL A 36 23.04 10.90 4.10
CA VAL A 36 23.34 9.78 3.20
C VAL A 36 23.55 8.49 3.99
N THR A 37 24.27 8.54 5.11
CA THR A 37 24.48 7.37 5.97
C THR A 37 23.17 6.85 6.54
N LEU A 38 22.26 7.74 6.95
CA LEU A 38 20.95 7.40 7.47
C LEU A 38 20.07 6.75 6.41
N ILE A 39 20.01 7.35 5.20
CA ILE A 39 19.28 6.78 4.05
C ILE A 39 19.81 5.39 3.69
N LEU A 40 21.13 5.23 3.57
CA LEU A 40 21.74 3.94 3.25
C LEU A 40 21.53 2.90 4.36
N SER A 41 21.58 3.31 5.62
CA SER A 41 21.29 2.43 6.77
C SER A 41 19.83 1.98 6.80
N PHE A 42 18.90 2.85 6.42
CA PHE A 42 17.49 2.51 6.31
C PHE A 42 17.25 1.59 5.13
N ALA A 43 17.76 1.95 3.94
CA ALA A 43 17.66 1.14 2.74
C ALA A 43 18.23 -0.27 2.98
N THR A 44 19.41 -0.40 3.58
CA THR A 44 20.01 -1.71 3.88
C THR A 44 19.17 -2.54 4.86
N ARG A 45 18.53 -1.95 5.88
CA ARG A 45 17.61 -2.67 6.77
C ARG A 45 16.33 -3.11 6.05
N THR A 46 15.74 -2.23 5.26
CA THR A 46 14.52 -2.52 4.50
C THR A 46 14.77 -3.59 3.43
N LEU A 47 15.96 -3.60 2.83
CA LEU A 47 16.37 -4.57 1.82
C LEU A 47 16.79 -5.92 2.39
N HIS A 48 17.28 -5.99 3.63
CA HIS A 48 17.63 -7.27 4.27
C HIS A 48 16.44 -8.22 4.48
N GLY A 49 15.20 -7.71 4.43
CA GLY A 49 13.98 -8.51 4.65
C GLY A 49 13.08 -8.66 3.42
N LYS A 50 13.42 -8.05 2.28
CA LYS A 50 12.60 -8.08 1.05
C LYS A 50 13.49 -8.31 -0.16
N ASP A 51 13.32 -9.46 -0.82
CA ASP A 51 14.14 -9.86 -1.98
C ASP A 51 13.93 -9.00 -3.24
N ASN A 52 12.92 -8.12 -3.24
CA ASN A 52 12.56 -7.32 -4.41
C ASN A 52 12.56 -5.81 -4.13
N ILE A 53 13.62 -5.12 -4.54
CA ILE A 53 13.77 -3.65 -4.49
C ILE A 53 12.58 -2.94 -5.16
N SER A 54 12.06 -3.48 -6.27
CA SER A 54 10.94 -2.89 -6.99
C SER A 54 9.69 -2.79 -6.11
N SER A 55 9.44 -3.80 -5.27
CA SER A 55 8.27 -3.82 -4.38
C SER A 55 8.31 -2.70 -3.34
N ILE A 56 9.51 -2.35 -2.85
CA ILE A 56 9.70 -1.29 -1.84
C ILE A 56 9.44 0.08 -2.45
N PHE A 57 9.97 0.35 -3.65
CA PHE A 57 9.71 1.61 -4.33
C PHE A 57 8.23 1.78 -4.68
N THR A 58 7.60 0.70 -5.14
CA THR A 58 6.16 0.66 -5.40
C THR A 58 5.36 1.01 -4.14
N GLU A 59 5.63 0.35 -3.02
CA GLU A 59 4.97 0.64 -1.74
C GLU A 59 5.17 2.10 -1.30
N ALA A 60 6.39 2.63 -1.41
CA ALA A 60 6.69 4.01 -1.06
C ALA A 60 5.94 5.02 -1.94
N ILE A 61 5.81 4.74 -3.25
CA ILE A 61 5.04 5.57 -4.19
C ILE A 61 3.56 5.55 -3.81
N LEU A 62 2.98 4.37 -3.56
CA LEU A 62 1.58 4.23 -3.17
C LEU A 62 1.27 4.95 -1.86
N LEU A 63 2.15 4.83 -0.86
CA LEU A 63 2.02 5.57 0.40
C LEU A 63 2.13 7.09 0.21
N THR A 64 3.01 7.54 -0.69
CA THR A 64 3.14 8.96 -1.02
C THR A 64 1.87 9.48 -1.70
N ASP A 65 1.30 8.72 -2.63
CA ASP A 65 0.02 9.08 -3.27
C ASP A 65 -1.12 9.08 -2.26
N MET A 66 -1.16 8.11 -1.33
CA MET A 66 -2.14 8.09 -0.24
C MET A 66 -2.05 9.36 0.61
N HIS A 67 -0.86 9.76 1.05
CA HIS A 67 -0.67 11.00 1.81
C HIS A 67 -1.05 12.25 1.00
N ARG A 68 -0.69 12.31 -0.29
CA ARG A 68 -1.01 13.45 -1.17
C ARG A 68 -2.51 13.63 -1.36
N LEU A 69 -3.27 12.53 -1.35
CA LEU A 69 -4.72 12.52 -1.48
C LEU A 69 -5.45 12.66 -0.14
N GLY A 70 -4.74 12.99 0.94
CA GLY A 70 -5.32 13.24 2.26
C GLY A 70 -5.49 12.00 3.14
N GLY A 71 -5.00 10.83 2.70
CA GLY A 71 -4.96 9.62 3.51
C GLY A 71 -3.92 9.69 4.62
N ILE A 72 -4.20 9.04 5.75
CA ILE A 72 -3.28 8.93 6.89
C ILE A 72 -3.20 7.48 7.37
N VAL A 73 -2.02 7.07 7.81
CA VAL A 73 -1.82 5.75 8.41
C VAL A 73 -2.37 5.76 9.84
N VAL A 74 -3.28 4.83 10.14
CA VAL A 74 -3.88 4.67 11.46
C VAL A 74 -3.67 3.25 11.99
N PRO A 75 -3.52 3.08 13.33
CA PRO A 75 -3.50 1.75 13.92
C PRO A 75 -4.80 1.01 13.61
N GLN A 76 -4.68 -0.19 13.04
CA GLN A 76 -5.84 -0.93 12.55
C GLN A 76 -6.86 -1.26 13.65
N ARG A 77 -6.41 -1.58 14.86
CA ARG A 77 -7.31 -1.79 16.01
C ARG A 77 -8.12 -0.53 16.33
N GLY A 78 -7.48 0.64 16.27
CA GLY A 78 -8.14 1.93 16.46
C GLY A 78 -9.15 2.23 15.36
N LEU A 79 -8.77 1.99 14.10
CA LEU A 79 -9.67 2.12 12.96
C LEU A 79 -10.89 1.21 13.10
N ALA A 80 -10.68 -0.07 13.41
CA ALA A 80 -11.76 -1.02 13.59
C ALA A 80 -12.70 -0.60 14.73
N GLN A 81 -12.17 -0.11 15.86
CA GLN A 81 -12.99 0.43 16.94
C GLN A 81 -13.82 1.63 16.48
N LEU A 82 -13.19 2.63 15.84
CA LEU A 82 -13.85 3.84 15.36
C LEU A 82 -14.99 3.53 14.38
N VAL A 83 -14.73 2.72 13.36
CA VAL A 83 -15.73 2.38 12.33
C VAL A 83 -16.86 1.53 12.91
N ASN A 84 -16.58 0.67 13.89
CA ASN A 84 -17.61 -0.15 14.52
C ASN A 84 -18.44 0.62 15.57
N SER A 85 -17.87 1.64 16.22
CA SER A 85 -18.56 2.46 17.24
C SER A 85 -19.23 3.70 16.68
N ALA A 86 -18.87 4.14 15.47
CA ALA A 86 -19.47 5.29 14.81
C ALA A 86 -20.96 5.06 14.55
N ASP A 87 -21.75 6.13 14.57
CA ASP A 87 -23.12 6.07 14.11
C ASP A 87 -23.15 5.69 12.61
N PRO A 88 -24.24 5.06 12.15
CA PRO A 88 -24.31 4.58 10.77
C PRO A 88 -24.09 5.66 9.71
N ILE A 89 -24.54 6.90 9.95
CA ILE A 89 -24.44 7.98 8.98
C ILE A 89 -22.99 8.43 8.83
N MET A 90 -22.30 8.73 9.93
CA MET A 90 -20.88 9.09 9.90
C MET A 90 -20.01 7.95 9.38
N ARG A 91 -20.35 6.70 9.75
CA ARG A 91 -19.64 5.51 9.27
C ARG A 91 -19.75 5.37 7.75
N ASP A 92 -20.95 5.49 7.20
CA ASP A 92 -21.18 5.34 5.76
C ASP A 92 -20.52 6.47 4.97
N GLN A 93 -20.48 7.69 5.53
CA GLN A 93 -19.74 8.81 4.95
C GLN A 93 -18.23 8.56 4.95
N PHE A 94 -17.68 8.08 6.08
CA PHE A 94 -16.27 7.71 6.16
C PHE A 94 -15.91 6.60 5.17
N ILE A 95 -16.73 5.54 5.06
CA ILE A 95 -16.52 4.47 4.08
C ILE A 95 -16.48 5.02 2.65
N LYS A 96 -17.37 5.95 2.31
CA LYS A 96 -17.39 6.62 1.00
C LYS A 96 -16.13 7.44 0.71
N GLU A 97 -15.59 8.11 1.71
CA GLU A 97 -14.34 8.87 1.55
C GLU A 97 -13.16 7.92 1.32
N VAL A 98 -13.08 6.84 2.09
CA VAL A 98 -12.00 5.84 1.96
C VAL A 98 -12.10 5.06 0.64
N GLU A 99 -13.31 4.67 0.19
CA GLU A 99 -13.45 3.98 -1.11
C GLU A 99 -13.09 4.90 -2.29
N SER A 100 -13.38 6.21 -2.18
CA SER A 100 -13.01 7.21 -3.19
C SER A 100 -11.51 7.42 -3.26
N LEU A 101 -10.85 7.45 -2.09
CA LEU A 101 -9.40 7.47 -1.99
C LEU A 101 -8.79 6.21 -2.63
N ALA A 102 -9.32 5.02 -2.31
CA ALA A 102 -8.86 3.76 -2.86
C ALA A 102 -8.98 3.69 -4.39
N ALA A 103 -10.12 4.13 -4.93
CA ALA A 103 -10.31 4.25 -6.38
C ALA A 103 -9.30 5.21 -7.01
N SER A 104 -9.04 6.37 -6.39
CA SER A 104 -8.10 7.37 -6.90
C SER A 104 -6.67 6.85 -6.95
N ILE A 105 -6.23 6.13 -5.92
CA ILE A 105 -4.91 5.48 -5.89
C ILE A 105 -4.85 4.38 -6.96
N ALA A 106 -5.90 3.56 -7.09
CA ALA A 106 -5.96 2.49 -8.08
C ALA A 106 -5.86 3.02 -9.52
N VAL A 107 -6.60 4.08 -9.85
CA VAL A 107 -6.50 4.76 -11.15
C VAL A 107 -5.09 5.31 -11.36
N SER A 108 -4.50 5.97 -10.36
CA SER A 108 -3.15 6.51 -10.49
C SER A 108 -2.10 5.42 -10.71
N ALA A 109 -2.21 4.29 -10.02
CA ALA A 109 -1.30 3.16 -10.16
C ALA A 109 -1.42 2.52 -11.56
N LYS A 110 -2.66 2.36 -12.05
CA LYS A 110 -2.95 1.86 -13.40
C LYS A 110 -2.38 2.77 -14.49
N LEU A 111 -2.55 4.09 -14.37
CA LEU A 111 -2.04 5.06 -15.35
C LEU A 111 -0.51 5.10 -15.44
N ARG A 112 0.18 4.84 -14.32
CA ARG A 112 1.64 4.81 -14.28
C ARG A 112 2.25 3.51 -14.83
N SER A 113 1.42 2.54 -15.24
CA SER A 113 1.86 1.22 -15.75
C SER A 113 2.91 0.60 -14.85
N MET A 114 2.65 0.58 -13.55
CA MET A 114 3.56 -0.04 -12.60
C MET A 114 3.47 -1.56 -12.79
N ASP A 115 4.35 -2.11 -13.62
CA ASP A 115 4.30 -3.48 -14.17
C ASP A 115 4.15 -4.60 -13.13
N ASN A 116 4.44 -4.31 -11.86
CA ASN A 116 4.43 -5.27 -10.76
C ASN A 116 3.27 -5.08 -9.76
N ILE A 117 2.34 -4.13 -9.99
CA ILE A 117 1.18 -3.93 -9.11
C ILE A 117 -0.01 -4.70 -9.65
N THR A 118 -0.67 -5.47 -8.79
CA THR A 118 -2.02 -5.97 -9.07
C THR A 118 -3.04 -5.35 -8.13
N ALA A 119 -4.32 -5.57 -8.40
CA ALA A 119 -5.40 -5.08 -7.55
C ALA A 119 -5.25 -5.54 -6.09
N LYS A 120 -4.68 -6.73 -5.85
CA LYS A 120 -4.46 -7.26 -4.50
C LYS A 120 -3.52 -6.39 -3.67
N ASP A 121 -2.48 -5.83 -4.29
CA ASP A 121 -1.45 -5.02 -3.61
C ASP A 121 -2.04 -3.67 -3.17
N LEU A 122 -2.97 -3.15 -3.96
CA LEU A 122 -3.73 -1.95 -3.61
C LEU A 122 -4.73 -2.19 -2.49
N ILE A 123 -5.42 -3.33 -2.49
CA ILE A 123 -6.30 -3.70 -1.38
C ILE A 123 -5.48 -3.88 -0.10
N TYR A 124 -4.29 -4.49 -0.20
CA TYR A 124 -3.36 -4.66 0.93
C TYR A 124 -2.96 -3.34 1.58
N LEU A 125 -2.83 -2.24 0.81
CA LEU A 125 -2.56 -0.91 1.35
C LEU A 125 -3.59 -0.47 2.41
N PHE A 126 -4.86 -0.82 2.21
CA PHE A 126 -5.97 -0.47 3.11
C PHE A 126 -6.22 -1.51 4.20
N ALA A 127 -5.69 -2.73 4.04
CA ALA A 127 -5.87 -3.85 4.95
C ALA A 127 -4.54 -4.60 5.19
N PRO A 128 -3.51 -3.95 5.75
CA PRO A 128 -2.15 -4.50 5.78
C PRO A 128 -1.97 -5.72 6.69
N SER A 129 -2.94 -6.02 7.58
CA SER A 129 -2.89 -7.26 8.36
C SER A 129 -3.64 -8.43 7.73
N ALA A 130 -4.28 -8.21 6.58
CA ALA A 130 -5.03 -9.25 5.90
C ALA A 130 -4.10 -10.06 4.99
N SER A 131 -4.31 -11.37 4.93
CA SER A 131 -3.78 -12.17 3.83
C SER A 131 -4.71 -11.99 2.64
N ILE A 132 -4.16 -11.55 1.51
CA ILE A 132 -4.95 -11.28 0.30
C ILE A 132 -4.39 -12.12 -0.84
N ASP A 133 -5.21 -13.06 -1.29
CA ASP A 133 -4.88 -13.98 -2.37
C ASP A 133 -5.75 -13.69 -3.59
N GLU A 134 -5.16 -13.81 -4.78
CA GLU A 134 -5.85 -13.66 -6.05
C GLU A 134 -5.82 -15.00 -6.79
N ILE A 135 -7.01 -15.56 -7.03
CA ILE A 135 -7.20 -16.79 -7.80
C ILE A 135 -7.74 -16.40 -9.16
N ASN A 136 -6.93 -16.56 -10.21
CA ASN A 136 -7.29 -16.16 -11.56
C ASN A 136 -7.67 -17.38 -12.41
N GLU A 137 -8.89 -17.38 -12.94
CA GLU A 137 -9.49 -18.42 -13.79
C GLU A 137 -9.71 -17.89 -15.22
N GLY A 138 -8.73 -17.12 -15.73
CA GLY A 138 -8.73 -16.59 -17.09
C GLY A 138 -9.57 -15.32 -17.23
N ASN A 139 -10.86 -15.48 -17.56
CA ASN A 139 -11.78 -14.33 -17.72
C ASN A 139 -12.52 -13.98 -16.42
N THR A 140 -12.55 -14.91 -15.48
CA THR A 140 -13.09 -14.73 -14.13
C THR A 140 -11.97 -14.91 -13.11
N GLY A 141 -12.14 -14.33 -11.93
CA GLY A 141 -11.20 -14.49 -10.85
C GLY A 141 -11.84 -14.16 -9.51
N LYS A 142 -11.13 -14.45 -8.44
CA LYS A 142 -11.58 -14.18 -7.07
C LYS A 142 -10.45 -13.57 -6.25
N ILE A 143 -10.77 -12.55 -5.48
CA ILE A 143 -9.92 -12.07 -4.39
C ILE A 143 -10.43 -12.68 -3.09
N VAL A 144 -9.55 -13.34 -2.36
CA VAL A 144 -9.83 -13.90 -1.03
C VAL A 144 -9.06 -13.08 -0.01
N ILE A 145 -9.80 -12.42 0.88
CA ILE A 145 -9.25 -11.60 1.97
C ILE A 145 -9.48 -12.35 3.27
N THR A 146 -8.40 -12.78 3.91
CA THR A 146 -8.43 -13.50 5.19
C THR A 146 -7.92 -12.59 6.30
N LEU A 147 -8.72 -12.44 7.34
CA LEU A 147 -8.38 -11.66 8.53
C LEU A 147 -8.04 -12.60 9.69
N ALA A 148 -7.09 -12.18 10.53
CA ALA A 148 -6.69 -12.94 11.71
C ALA A 148 -7.84 -13.12 12.73
N GLU A 149 -8.75 -12.14 12.80
CA GLU A 149 -9.91 -12.12 13.69
C GLU A 149 -11.16 -11.77 12.89
N GLN A 150 -12.33 -12.19 13.38
CA GLN A 150 -13.60 -11.86 12.74
C GLN A 150 -13.84 -10.34 12.85
N PRO A 151 -13.98 -9.62 11.71
CA PRO A 151 -14.19 -8.18 11.74
C PRO A 151 -15.60 -7.85 12.25
N GLY A 152 -15.73 -6.74 12.98
CA GLY A 152 -17.02 -6.13 13.24
C GLY A 152 -17.70 -5.67 11.94
N LYS A 153 -19.03 -5.44 12.00
CA LYS A 153 -19.85 -5.10 10.84
C LYS A 153 -19.33 -3.90 10.04
N GLY A 154 -18.91 -2.84 10.72
CA GLY A 154 -18.42 -1.63 10.06
C GLY A 154 -17.10 -1.85 9.32
N MET A 155 -16.16 -2.57 9.94
CA MET A 155 -14.89 -2.92 9.28
C MET A 155 -15.12 -3.84 8.07
N LEU A 156 -16.07 -4.77 8.17
CA LEU A 156 -16.46 -5.62 7.06
C LEU A 156 -17.03 -4.80 5.88
N GLU A 157 -17.93 -3.85 6.17
CA GLU A 157 -18.50 -2.94 5.17
C GLU A 157 -17.41 -2.10 4.49
N LEU A 158 -16.47 -1.55 5.27
CA LEU A 158 -15.31 -0.82 4.75
C LEU A 158 -14.47 -1.68 3.80
N LEU A 159 -14.11 -2.90 4.21
CA LEU A 159 -13.29 -3.80 3.38
C LEU A 159 -14.00 -4.16 2.07
N LYS A 160 -15.31 -4.43 2.13
CA LYS A 160 -16.11 -4.73 0.93
C LYS A 160 -16.14 -3.53 -0.01
N ALA A 161 -16.39 -2.33 0.50
CA ALA A 161 -16.45 -1.10 -0.28
C ALA A 161 -15.11 -0.79 -0.98
N VAL A 162 -14.02 -0.78 -0.19
CA VAL A 162 -12.66 -0.53 -0.70
C VAL A 162 -12.27 -1.56 -1.74
N SER A 163 -12.42 -2.86 -1.44
CA SER A 163 -12.00 -3.93 -2.35
C SER A 163 -12.80 -3.91 -3.66
N THR A 164 -14.10 -3.63 -3.56
CA THR A 164 -14.96 -3.50 -4.75
C THR A 164 -14.50 -2.33 -5.61
N ARG A 165 -14.28 -1.15 -5.01
CA ARG A 165 -13.85 0.03 -5.76
C ARG A 165 -12.47 -0.07 -6.36
N VAL A 166 -11.53 -0.73 -5.68
CA VAL A 166 -10.21 -1.00 -6.25
C VAL A 166 -10.33 -1.90 -7.48
N LEU A 167 -11.10 -3.00 -7.40
CA LEU A 167 -11.30 -3.91 -8.53
C LEU A 167 -11.96 -3.21 -9.73
N GLU A 168 -13.01 -2.42 -9.48
CA GLU A 168 -13.69 -1.65 -10.53
C GLU A 168 -12.78 -0.59 -11.16
N ALA A 169 -12.01 0.14 -10.36
CA ALA A 169 -11.01 1.09 -10.86
C ALA A 169 -9.92 0.39 -11.69
N TRP A 170 -9.60 -0.86 -11.36
CA TRP A 170 -8.69 -1.70 -12.13
C TRP A 170 -9.29 -2.16 -13.48
N GLY A 171 -10.60 -2.02 -13.67
CA GLY A 171 -11.34 -2.45 -14.88
C GLY A 171 -11.98 -3.83 -14.74
N LEU A 172 -12.03 -4.38 -13.53
CA LEU A 172 -12.66 -5.65 -13.22
C LEU A 172 -14.09 -5.40 -12.75
N LYS A 173 -15.05 -6.18 -13.24
CA LYS A 173 -16.44 -6.10 -12.81
C LYS A 173 -16.65 -7.07 -11.65
N VAL A 174 -17.00 -6.56 -10.47
CA VAL A 174 -17.34 -7.40 -9.32
C VAL A 174 -18.73 -8.00 -9.51
N GLU A 175 -18.83 -9.33 -9.46
CA GLU A 175 -20.09 -10.06 -9.67
C GLU A 175 -20.74 -10.45 -8.34
N ALA A 176 -19.94 -10.82 -7.34
CA ALA A 176 -20.42 -11.22 -6.03
C ALA A 176 -19.42 -10.89 -4.93
N VAL A 177 -19.94 -10.58 -3.74
CA VAL A 177 -19.15 -10.34 -2.52
C VAL A 177 -19.72 -11.18 -1.38
N GLU A 178 -19.05 -12.28 -1.09
CA GLU A 178 -19.44 -13.26 -0.06
C GLU A 178 -18.61 -13.06 1.21
N ASN A 179 -19.16 -13.44 2.36
CA ASN A 179 -18.47 -13.36 3.64
C ASN A 179 -18.70 -14.64 4.45
N TYR A 180 -17.61 -15.22 4.94
CA TYR A 180 -17.58 -16.43 5.75
C TYR A 180 -16.73 -16.17 6.99
N GLY A 181 -17.32 -15.57 8.03
CA GLY A 181 -16.62 -15.26 9.28
C GLY A 181 -15.53 -14.20 9.10
N SER A 182 -14.27 -14.62 9.14
CA SER A 182 -13.09 -13.78 8.94
C SER A 182 -12.59 -13.75 7.49
N ILE A 183 -13.30 -14.40 6.57
CA ILE A 183 -12.94 -14.50 5.15
C ILE A 183 -13.95 -13.72 4.31
N VAL A 184 -13.46 -12.79 3.49
CA VAL A 184 -14.25 -12.07 2.48
C VAL A 184 -13.81 -12.54 1.10
N VAL A 185 -14.75 -12.93 0.25
CA VAL A 185 -14.49 -13.39 -1.12
C VAL A 185 -15.16 -12.45 -2.10
N LEU A 186 -14.37 -11.81 -2.97
CA LEU A 186 -14.87 -10.99 -4.07
C LEU A 186 -14.67 -11.74 -5.38
N GLN A 187 -15.77 -12.09 -6.04
CA GLN A 187 -15.75 -12.69 -7.37
C GLN A 187 -15.82 -11.58 -8.41
N TYR A 188 -14.95 -11.64 -9.42
CA TYR A 188 -14.87 -10.63 -10.46
C TYR A 188 -14.73 -11.24 -11.85
N LYS A 189 -15.06 -10.45 -12.86
CA LYS A 189 -14.88 -10.76 -14.28
C LYS A 189 -14.05 -9.66 -14.96
N ARG A 190 -13.16 -10.04 -15.87
CA ARG A 190 -12.43 -9.08 -16.69
C ARG A 190 -13.39 -8.46 -17.70
N SER A 191 -13.43 -7.13 -17.74
CA SER A 191 -14.15 -6.42 -18.79
C SER A 191 -13.39 -6.65 -20.11
N SER A 192 -14.07 -7.24 -21.09
CA SER A 192 -13.54 -7.49 -22.44
C SER A 192 -13.22 -6.20 -23.19
#